data_AF-A0A4Y3NJG9-F1
#
_entry.id   AF-A0A4Y3NJG9-F1
#
_cell.length_a   1.000
_cell.length_b   1.000
_cell.length_c   1.000
_cell.angle_alpha   90.00
_cell.angle_beta   90.00
_cell.angle_gamma   90.00
#
_symmetry.space_group_name_H-M   'P 1'
#
loop_
_entity.id
_entity.type
_entity.pdbx_description
1 polymer ?
#
loop_
_entity_poly.entity_id
_entity_poly.type
_entity_poly.pdbx_seq_one_letter_code
_entity_poly.pdbx_strand_id
1 'polypeptide(L)'
;MPSIRRDLSIVVAEDVDAELLGDRVRTVLAGRANDLESVELLALTTCNQLPAAARHRLRIRAGQANALIRLVLRPLGRTMTDSEANQIRDDVYLALHEGPVKDLIVK
;
A
#
# COMPACT_ATOMS: atom_id res chain seq x y z
N MET A 1 -2.90 21.65 -7.81
CA MET A 1 -4.11 20.79 -7.90
C MET A 1 -4.37 20.11 -6.55
N PRO A 2 -5.61 19.72 -6.24
CA PRO A 2 -5.91 19.02 -4.98
C PRO A 2 -5.21 17.65 -4.97
N SER A 3 -4.77 17.22 -3.79
CA SER A 3 -4.23 15.87 -3.62
C SER A 3 -5.35 14.88 -3.28
N ILE A 4 -5.16 13.63 -3.72
CA ILE A 4 -6.03 12.49 -3.38
C ILE A 4 -5.24 11.55 -2.48
N ARG A 5 -5.88 11.06 -1.41
CA ARG A 5 -5.28 10.10 -0.48
C ARG A 5 -5.89 8.72 -0.67
N ARG A 6 -5.06 7.67 -0.65
CA ARG A 6 -5.49 6.28 -0.63
C ARG A 6 -4.71 5.51 0.40
N ASP A 7 -5.45 4.90 1.32
CA ASP A 7 -4.88 4.03 2.34
C ASP A 7 -5.06 2.59 1.89
N LEU A 8 -4.02 1.77 2.06
CA LEU A 8 -4.07 0.34 1.82
C LEU A 8 -3.26 -0.43 2.86
N SER A 9 -3.72 -1.63 3.16
CA SER A 9 -3.11 -2.54 4.11
C SER A 9 -2.47 -3.69 3.32
N ILE A 10 -1.16 -3.86 3.46
CA ILE A 10 -0.40 -4.92 2.78
C ILE A 10 0.39 -5.74 3.80
N VAL A 11 0.57 -7.02 3.50
CA VAL A 11 1.48 -7.89 4.24
C VAL A 11 2.87 -7.77 3.61
N VAL A 12 3.88 -7.58 4.45
CA VAL A 12 5.29 -7.35 4.09
C VAL A 12 6.19 -8.00 5.15
N ALA A 13 7.49 -8.07 4.91
CA ALA A 13 8.47 -8.41 5.94
C ALA A 13 8.38 -7.46 7.15
N GLU A 14 8.59 -7.98 8.36
CA GLU A 14 8.45 -7.20 9.60
C GLU A 14 9.57 -6.16 9.84
N ASP A 15 10.67 -6.25 9.10
CA ASP A 15 11.82 -5.35 9.14
C ASP A 15 11.78 -4.27 8.05
N VAL A 16 10.68 -4.19 7.27
CA VAL A 16 10.54 -3.18 6.23
C VAL A 16 10.45 -1.77 6.83
N ASP A 17 11.13 -0.83 6.19
CA ASP A 17 11.03 0.60 6.53
C ASP A 17 10.23 1.40 5.48
N ALA A 18 9.94 2.65 5.83
CA ALA A 18 9.15 3.55 4.99
C ALA A 18 9.88 3.99 3.71
N GLU A 19 11.21 4.05 3.72
CA GLU A 19 12.02 4.48 2.58
C GLU A 19 11.98 3.40 1.49
N LEU A 20 12.24 2.15 1.87
CA LEU A 20 12.16 0.99 1.00
C LEU A 20 10.75 0.80 0.43
N LEU A 21 9.71 1.01 1.24
CA LEU A 21 8.32 1.00 0.76
C LEU A 21 8.09 2.10 -0.29
N GLY A 22 8.56 3.31 -0.03
CA GLY A 22 8.46 4.42 -0.98
C GLY A 22 9.11 4.10 -2.32
N ASP A 23 10.31 3.53 -2.31
CA ASP A 23 11.04 3.17 -3.53
C ASP A 23 10.37 2.03 -4.30
N ARG A 24 9.83 1.03 -3.60
CA ARG A 24 9.03 -0.03 -4.20
C ARG A 24 7.78 0.54 -4.88
N VAL A 25 7.05 1.44 -4.21
CA VAL A 25 5.87 2.10 -4.81
C VAL A 25 6.26 2.88 -6.06
N ARG A 26 7.34 3.68 -6.02
CA ARG A 26 7.81 4.45 -7.18
C ARG A 26 8.19 3.55 -8.35
N THR A 27 8.81 2.41 -8.08
CA THR A 27 9.16 1.41 -9.08
C THR A 27 7.91 0.82 -9.75
N VAL A 28 6.87 0.50 -8.96
CA VAL A 28 5.59 0.00 -9.48
C VAL A 28 4.88 1.03 -10.34
N LEU A 29 4.96 2.30 -9.95
CA LEU A 29 4.35 3.39 -10.70
C LEU A 29 5.16 3.84 -11.90
N ALA A 30 6.20 3.12 -12.35
CA ALA A 30 7.04 3.50 -13.49
C ALA A 30 6.25 4.18 -14.63
N GLY A 31 6.65 5.40 -15.01
CA GLY A 31 5.96 6.25 -16.00
C GLY A 31 4.85 7.15 -15.43
N ARG A 32 4.26 6.78 -14.28
CA ARG A 32 3.29 7.56 -13.49
C ARG A 32 3.85 8.01 -12.13
N ALA A 33 5.15 7.84 -11.86
CA ALA A 33 5.76 8.22 -10.59
C ALA A 33 5.57 9.71 -10.24
N ASN A 34 5.44 10.59 -11.24
CA ASN A 34 5.15 12.02 -11.07
C ASN A 34 3.73 12.30 -10.54
N ASP A 35 2.84 11.30 -10.55
CA ASP A 35 1.51 11.39 -9.94
C ASP A 35 1.56 11.14 -8.43
N LEU A 36 2.68 10.64 -7.88
CA LEU A 36 2.88 10.34 -6.46
C LEU A 36 3.61 11.50 -5.76
N GLU A 37 2.96 12.11 -4.78
CA GLU A 37 3.55 13.15 -3.92
C GLU A 37 4.35 12.52 -2.77
N SER A 38 3.74 11.57 -2.06
CA SER A 38 4.40 10.87 -0.94
C SER A 38 3.81 9.48 -0.68
N VAL A 39 4.60 8.65 0.01
CA VAL A 39 4.18 7.38 0.64
C VAL A 39 4.47 7.50 2.11
N GLU A 40 3.46 7.24 2.94
CA GLU A 40 3.58 7.30 4.39
C GLU A 40 3.26 5.93 4.99
N LEU A 41 4.17 5.40 5.82
CA LEU A 41 3.88 4.24 6.65
C LEU A 41 3.14 4.71 7.91
N LEU A 42 1.83 4.47 7.97
CA LEU A 42 0.98 4.91 9.08
C LEU A 42 1.10 3.98 10.29
N ALA A 43 1.22 2.68 10.05
CA ALA A 43 1.38 1.68 11.08
C ALA A 43 2.05 0.42 10.53
N LEU A 44 2.84 -0.24 11.37
CA LEU A 44 3.40 -1.56 11.12
C LEU A 44 3.01 -2.47 12.28
N THR A 45 2.16 -3.45 12.03
CA THR A 45 1.68 -4.38 13.06
C THR A 45 2.20 -5.78 12.78
N THR A 46 3.11 -6.27 13.62
CA THR A 46 3.67 -7.62 13.49
C THR A 46 2.59 -8.68 13.64
N CYS A 47 2.85 -9.90 13.12
CA CYS A 47 1.96 -11.05 13.29
C CYS A 47 1.49 -11.23 14.74
N ASN A 48 2.38 -11.07 15.72
CA ASN A 48 2.07 -11.29 17.14
C ASN A 48 1.18 -10.18 17.75
N GLN A 49 1.25 -8.97 17.22
CA GLN A 49 0.47 -7.81 17.68
C GLN A 49 -0.89 -7.71 16.98
N LEU A 50 -1.09 -8.41 15.87
CA LEU A 50 -2.36 -8.40 15.15
C LEU A 50 -3.47 -9.12 15.92
N PRO A 51 -4.70 -8.57 15.93
CA PRO A 51 -5.87 -9.28 16.43
C PRO A 51 -6.07 -10.62 15.72
N ALA A 52 -6.57 -11.63 16.44
CA ALA A 52 -6.74 -12.99 15.90
C ALA A 52 -7.55 -13.02 14.59
N ALA A 53 -8.62 -12.24 14.50
CA ALA A 53 -9.42 -12.13 13.28
C ALA A 53 -8.62 -11.64 12.07
N ALA A 54 -7.74 -10.64 12.26
CA ALA A 54 -6.88 -10.12 11.20
C ALA A 54 -5.82 -11.15 10.80
N ARG A 55 -5.22 -11.87 11.77
CA ARG A 55 -4.29 -12.97 11.47
C ARG A 55 -4.93 -14.07 10.63
N HIS A 56 -6.15 -14.48 10.99
CA HIS A 56 -6.89 -15.49 10.24
C HIS A 56 -7.27 -15.02 8.82
N ARG A 57 -7.75 -13.78 8.68
CA ARG A 57 -8.10 -13.21 7.37
C ARG A 57 -6.89 -13.07 6.46
N LEU A 58 -5.79 -12.51 6.96
CA LEU A 58 -4.56 -12.28 6.18
C LEU A 58 -3.71 -13.54 6.02
N ARG A 59 -3.95 -14.57 6.84
CA ARG A 59 -3.12 -15.77 6.99
C ARG A 59 -1.63 -15.42 7.17
N ILE A 60 -1.37 -14.31 7.85
CA ILE A 60 -0.03 -13.76 8.07
C ILE A 60 0.83 -14.74 8.89
N ARG A 61 2.12 -14.82 8.58
CA ARG A 61 3.09 -15.74 9.20
C ARG A 61 4.07 -15.00 10.11
N ALA A 62 4.81 -15.73 10.93
CA ALA A 62 5.93 -15.16 11.68
C ALA A 62 6.98 -14.57 10.72
N GLY A 63 7.61 -13.45 11.08
CA GLY A 63 8.49 -12.68 10.20
C GLY A 63 7.76 -11.72 9.25
N GLN A 64 6.42 -11.71 9.28
CA GLN A 64 5.61 -10.79 8.50
C GLN A 64 4.87 -9.78 9.39
N ALA A 65 4.65 -8.59 8.84
CA ALA A 65 3.85 -7.55 9.44
C ALA A 65 2.79 -7.05 8.44
N ASN A 66 1.70 -6.52 9.00
CA ASN A 66 0.73 -5.75 8.24
C ASN A 66 1.15 -4.28 8.26
N ALA A 67 1.56 -3.75 7.11
CA ALA A 67 1.84 -2.35 6.91
C ALA A 67 0.59 -1.62 6.40
N LEU A 68 0.13 -0.63 7.16
CA LEU A 68 -0.87 0.33 6.71
C LEU A 68 -0.12 1.51 6.09
N ILE A 69 -0.24 1.67 4.78
CA ILE A 69 0.41 2.75 4.04
C ILE A 69 -0.64 3.72 3.47
N ARG A 70 -0.24 4.99 3.34
CA ARG A 70 -0.99 6.03 2.65
C ARG A 70 -0.21 6.50 1.43
N LEU A 71 -0.88 6.47 0.29
CA LEU A 71 -0.45 7.09 -0.95
C LEU A 71 -1.06 8.49 -1.02
N VAL A 72 -0.23 9.51 -1.19
CA VAL A 72 -0.68 10.86 -1.53
C VAL A 72 -0.41 11.09 -3.00
N LEU A 73 -1.48 11.27 -3.78
CA LEU A 73 -1.44 11.39 -5.22
C LEU A 73 -1.75 12.83 -5.64
N ARG A 74 -0.85 13.42 -6.43
CA ARG A 74 -0.96 14.80 -6.88
C ARG A 74 -0.29 14.98 -8.24
N PRO A 75 -0.98 14.65 -9.35
CA PRO A 75 -0.44 14.90 -10.69
C PRO A 75 -0.11 16.38 -10.90
N LEU A 76 0.91 16.65 -11.69
CA LEU A 76 1.44 18.00 -11.91
C LEU A 76 0.80 18.76 -13.08
N GLY A 77 -0.10 18.15 -13.86
CA GLY A 77 -0.75 18.80 -15.01
C GLY A 77 -2.21 18.44 -15.29
N ARG A 78 -2.83 17.58 -14.47
CA ARG A 78 -4.22 17.12 -14.63
C ARG A 78 -4.89 16.84 -13.30
N THR A 79 -6.20 16.95 -13.25
CA THR A 79 -6.98 16.43 -12.13
C THR A 79 -6.99 14.91 -12.19
N MET A 80 -6.72 14.25 -11.06
CA MET A 80 -6.88 12.82 -10.93
C MET A 80 -8.33 12.49 -10.57
N THR A 81 -8.89 11.47 -11.20
CA THR A 81 -10.20 10.93 -10.83
C THR A 81 -10.08 9.91 -9.71
N ASP A 82 -11.17 9.69 -8.97
CA ASP A 82 -11.20 8.65 -7.94
C ASP A 82 -10.95 7.24 -8.51
N SER A 83 -11.37 6.98 -9.75
CA SER A 83 -11.14 5.70 -10.43
C SER A 83 -9.65 5.46 -10.70
N GLU A 84 -8.93 6.49 -11.15
CA GLU A 84 -7.48 6.39 -11.37
C GLU A 84 -6.71 6.20 -10.06
N ALA A 85 -7.11 6.92 -9.01
CA ALA A 85 -6.53 6.74 -7.69
C ALA A 85 -6.77 5.31 -7.14
N ASN A 86 -7.95 4.73 -7.40
CA ASN A 86 -8.25 3.35 -7.03
C ASN A 86 -7.41 2.36 -7.84
N GLN A 87 -7.24 2.59 -9.14
CA GLN A 87 -6.37 1.74 -9.97
C GLN A 87 -4.93 1.77 -9.45
N ILE A 88 -4.40 2.94 -9.14
CA ILE A 88 -3.06 3.08 -8.54
C ILE A 88 -2.96 2.31 -7.22
N ARG A 89 -3.95 2.44 -6.34
CA ARG A 89 -4.00 1.68 -5.08
C ARG A 89 -3.94 0.17 -5.35
N ASP A 90 -4.70 -0.33 -6.32
CA ASP A 90 -4.79 -1.75 -6.62
C ASP A 90 -3.51 -2.29 -7.27
N ASP A 91 -2.90 -1.52 -8.18
CA ASP A 91 -1.61 -1.84 -8.79
C ASP A 91 -0.51 -1.95 -7.71
N VAL A 92 -0.46 -0.99 -6.79
CA VAL A 92 0.48 -0.99 -5.66
C VAL A 92 0.23 -2.17 -4.74
N TYR A 93 -1.03 -2.45 -4.39
CA TYR A 93 -1.40 -3.60 -3.56
C TYR A 93 -0.90 -4.90 -4.21
N LEU A 94 -1.22 -5.11 -5.49
CA LEU A 94 -0.86 -6.34 -6.20
C LEU A 94 0.65 -6.56 -6.30
N ALA A 95 1.42 -5.48 -6.39
CA ALA A 95 2.86 -5.56 -6.55
C ALA A 95 3.62 -5.67 -5.21
N LEU A 96 3.13 -5.05 -4.13
CA LEU A 96 3.84 -5.01 -2.85
C LEU A 96 3.33 -6.02 -1.83
N HIS A 97 2.10 -6.54 -1.97
CA HIS A 97 1.54 -7.47 -0.99
C HIS A 97 2.19 -8.86 -1.09
N GLU A 98 2.89 -9.24 -0.03
CA GLU A 98 3.59 -10.52 0.14
C GLU A 98 2.79 -11.54 0.95
N GLY A 99 1.53 -11.22 1.27
CA GLY A 99 0.64 -12.08 2.03
C GLY A 99 0.17 -13.28 1.20
N PRO A 100 -0.11 -14.43 1.85
CA PRO A 100 -0.50 -15.66 1.15
C PRO A 100 -1.92 -15.63 0.58
N VAL A 101 -2.73 -14.64 0.94
CA VAL A 101 -4.07 -14.42 0.38
C VAL A 101 -4.21 -12.97 -0.06
N LYS A 102 -4.90 -12.76 -1.17
CA LYS A 102 -5.26 -11.43 -1.65
C LYS A 102 -6.57 -11.01 -0.99
N ASP A 103 -6.56 -9.84 -0.37
CA ASP A 103 -7.72 -9.19 0.21
C ASP A 103 -8.08 -7.95 -0.62
N LEU A 104 -8.36 -8.20 -1.89
CA LEU A 104 -8.90 -7.20 -2.80
C LEU A 104 -10.41 -7.39 -2.83
N ILE A 105 -11.14 -6.36 -2.38
CA ILE A 105 -12.56 -6.24 -2.72
C ILE A 105 -12.60 -5.90 -4.21
N VAL A 106 -12.83 -6.91 -5.04
CA VAL A 106 -13.16 -6.70 -6.46
C VAL A 106 -14.51 -5.98 -6.48
N LYS A 107 -14.49 -4.69 -6.83
CA LYS A 107 -15.70 -3.88 -7.04
C LYS A 107 -16.24 -4.10 -8.44
#